data_AF-A0A9E5M8H8-F1
#
_entry.id   AF-A0A9E5M8H8-F1
#
_cell.length_a   1.000
_cell.length_b   1.000
_cell.length_c   1.000
_cell.angle_alpha   90.00
_cell.angle_beta   90.00
_cell.angle_gamma   90.00
#
_symmetry.space_group_name_H-M   'P 1'
#
loop_
_entity.id
_entity.type
_entity.pdbx_description
1 polymer ?
#
loop_
_entity_poly.entity_id
_entity_poly.type
_entity_poly.pdbx_seq_one_letter_code
_entity_poly.pdbx_strand_id
1 'polypeptide(L)'
;MKFLSFAQAFILFNCMVSFFADAHAQARFSADSYLADPEKYLGKSITVYVSDVSVPAINANTKQDFRIFRVYTSGREGNEYVGGGGIYMKVPLSEAASFVKRHNQKTSQAPKNVSGIFKKYDGDTSGYTSSLDYYIDCTKP
;
A
#
# COMPACT_ATOMS: atom_id res chain seq x y z
N MET A 1 42.44 -53.75 -22.62
CA MET A 1 41.59 -52.90 -23.47
C MET A 1 40.12 -53.31 -23.29
N LYS A 2 39.31 -52.44 -22.68
CA LYS A 2 37.85 -52.36 -22.80
C LYS A 2 37.45 -50.93 -22.39
N PHE A 3 36.72 -50.25 -23.26
CA PHE A 3 36.35 -48.83 -23.20
C PHE A 3 34.94 -48.64 -22.60
N LEU A 4 34.72 -47.44 -22.04
CA LEU A 4 33.43 -46.73 -21.77
C LEU A 4 32.55 -47.31 -20.64
N SER A 5 31.95 -46.52 -19.74
CA SER A 5 31.19 -45.28 -19.97
C SER A 5 31.16 -44.35 -18.74
N PHE A 6 31.45 -43.07 -18.99
CA PHE A 6 31.27 -41.90 -18.11
C PHE A 6 29.81 -41.42 -18.22
N ALA A 7 28.86 -42.06 -17.53
CA ALA A 7 27.47 -41.57 -17.53
C ALA A 7 26.62 -42.21 -16.44
N GLN A 8 26.95 -42.04 -15.15
CA GLN A 8 26.06 -42.43 -14.05
C GLN A 8 26.53 -41.87 -12.70
N ALA A 9 26.59 -40.55 -12.58
CA ALA A 9 26.68 -39.87 -11.27
C ALA A 9 26.09 -38.44 -11.28
N PHE A 10 25.31 -38.10 -12.31
CA PHE A 10 24.36 -36.99 -12.25
C PHE A 10 23.02 -37.61 -11.90
N ILE A 11 22.25 -36.99 -11.00
CA ILE A 11 21.03 -37.51 -10.34
C ILE A 11 21.33 -38.13 -8.95
N LEU A 12 21.90 -37.30 -8.07
CA LEU A 12 21.44 -37.22 -6.68
C LEU A 12 20.86 -35.80 -6.52
N PHE A 13 19.54 -35.67 -6.72
CA PHE A 13 18.56 -35.64 -5.63
C PHE A 13 18.69 -34.33 -4.83
N ASN A 14 18.10 -33.26 -5.34
CA ASN A 14 16.80 -32.76 -4.90
C ASN A 14 16.85 -31.95 -3.61
N CYS A 15 16.46 -30.68 -3.74
CA CYS A 15 15.71 -29.91 -2.75
C CYS A 15 16.41 -29.58 -1.41
N MET A 16 17.34 -28.64 -1.44
CA MET A 16 17.55 -27.71 -0.32
C MET A 16 17.63 -26.27 -0.84
N VAL A 17 16.54 -25.79 -1.43
CA VAL A 17 16.31 -24.34 -1.66
C VAL A 17 14.89 -23.98 -1.22
N SER A 18 14.60 -24.25 0.05
CA SER A 18 13.47 -23.71 0.80
C SER A 18 13.99 -23.71 2.23
N PHE A 19 14.23 -22.58 2.88
CA PHE A 19 13.29 -21.99 3.83
C PHE A 19 13.90 -20.70 4.38
N PHE A 20 13.99 -19.65 3.57
CA PHE A 20 13.89 -18.26 4.06
C PHE A 20 13.20 -17.41 2.99
N ALA A 21 12.22 -18.00 2.31
CA ALA A 21 11.08 -17.21 1.88
C ALA A 21 10.19 -17.06 3.12
N ASP A 22 10.61 -16.23 4.08
CA ASP A 22 9.65 -15.33 4.72
C ASP A 22 9.20 -14.35 3.62
N ALA A 23 8.52 -14.93 2.63
CA ALA A 23 7.40 -14.30 2.00
C ALA A 23 6.39 -14.12 3.13
N HIS A 24 6.65 -13.11 3.97
CA HIS A 24 5.59 -12.22 4.37
C HIS A 24 4.91 -11.85 3.05
N ALA A 25 3.94 -12.68 2.64
CA ALA A 25 2.88 -12.28 1.76
C ALA A 25 2.52 -10.91 2.30
N GLN A 26 2.94 -9.84 1.60
CA GLN A 26 2.74 -8.47 2.04
C GLN A 26 1.29 -8.43 2.45
N ALA A 27 1.03 -8.47 3.75
CA ALA A 27 -0.30 -8.79 4.18
C ALA A 27 -1.08 -7.53 3.84
N ARG A 28 -1.92 -7.65 2.81
CA ARG A 28 -2.50 -6.53 2.10
C ARG A 28 -3.69 -6.08 2.90
N PHE A 29 -3.36 -5.38 3.96
CA PHE A 29 -4.29 -4.95 4.95
C PHE A 29 -4.92 -3.62 4.55
N SER A 30 -6.07 -3.34 5.13
CA SER A 30 -6.68 -2.02 5.06
C SER A 30 -5.94 -1.03 5.96
N ALA A 31 -6.34 0.25 5.91
CA ALA A 31 -5.84 1.28 6.81
C ALA A 31 -5.96 0.87 8.29
N ASP A 32 -7.08 0.24 8.67
CA ASP A 32 -7.36 -0.17 10.06
C ASP A 32 -6.24 -1.03 10.68
N SER A 33 -5.59 -1.91 9.90
CA SER A 33 -4.52 -2.76 10.45
C SER A 33 -3.25 -2.00 10.78
N TYR A 34 -2.95 -0.94 10.04
CA TYR A 34 -1.82 -0.07 10.31
C TYR A 34 -2.14 0.91 11.44
N LEU A 35 -3.40 1.33 11.55
CA LEU A 35 -3.89 2.21 12.61
C LEU A 35 -4.06 1.49 13.96
N ALA A 36 -4.21 0.16 13.97
CA ALA A 36 -4.31 -0.63 15.20
C ALA A 36 -2.99 -0.71 16.00
N ASP A 37 -1.85 -0.62 15.32
CA ASP A 37 -0.51 -0.62 15.92
C ASP A 37 0.42 0.32 15.14
N PRO A 38 0.20 1.64 15.21
CA PRO A 38 0.86 2.60 14.33
C PRO A 38 2.37 2.66 14.57
N GLU A 39 2.81 2.50 15.83
CA GLU A 39 4.22 2.53 16.22
C GLU A 39 5.06 1.48 15.47
N LYS A 40 4.47 0.31 15.19
CA LYS A 40 5.10 -0.75 14.40
C LYS A 40 5.32 -0.37 12.94
N TYR A 41 4.51 0.52 12.38
CA TYR A 41 4.53 0.85 10.95
C TYR A 41 5.07 2.25 10.63
N LEU A 42 5.26 3.11 11.63
CA LEU A 42 5.81 4.44 11.42
C LEU A 42 7.16 4.40 10.68
N GLY A 43 7.27 5.23 9.65
CA GLY A 43 8.43 5.33 8.77
C GLY A 43 8.58 4.17 7.78
N LYS A 44 7.70 3.16 7.80
CA LYS A 44 7.76 2.02 6.87
C LYS A 44 6.95 2.29 5.61
N SER A 45 7.40 1.68 4.52
CA SER A 45 6.59 1.57 3.30
C SER A 45 5.45 0.58 3.53
N ILE A 46 4.21 1.04 3.33
CA ILE A 46 3.01 0.20 3.39
C ILE A 46 2.26 0.26 2.07
N THR A 47 1.47 -0.78 1.80
CA THR A 47 0.61 -0.87 0.61
C THR A 47 -0.81 -1.14 1.07
N VAL A 48 -1.73 -0.26 0.69
CA VAL A 48 -3.17 -0.41 0.97
C VAL A 48 -3.95 -0.59 -0.32
N TYR A 49 -5.10 -1.24 -0.23
CA TYR A 49 -6.09 -1.24 -1.28
C TYR A 49 -7.01 -0.02 -1.14
N VAL A 50 -6.96 0.90 -2.09
CA VAL A 50 -7.86 2.06 -2.14
C VAL A 50 -9.12 1.70 -2.90
N SER A 51 -10.26 1.80 -2.23
CA SER A 51 -11.59 1.54 -2.78
C SER A 51 -12.28 2.80 -3.28
N ASP A 52 -12.07 3.93 -2.61
CA ASP A 52 -12.65 5.21 -3.00
C ASP A 52 -11.78 6.39 -2.56
N VAL A 53 -11.91 7.51 -3.27
CA VAL A 53 -11.22 8.77 -3.00
C VAL A 53 -12.22 9.90 -2.88
N SER A 54 -12.24 10.54 -1.72
CA SER A 54 -13.04 11.73 -1.48
C SER A 54 -12.46 12.92 -2.25
N VAL A 55 -13.34 13.62 -2.98
CA VAL A 55 -13.04 14.84 -3.71
C VAL A 55 -13.99 15.96 -3.27
N PRO A 56 -13.56 17.23 -3.24
CA PRO A 56 -12.21 17.72 -3.58
C PRO A 56 -11.14 17.34 -2.54
N ALA A 57 -9.87 17.50 -2.90
CA ALA A 57 -8.76 17.40 -1.95
C ALA A 57 -8.92 18.45 -0.83
N ILE A 58 -8.46 18.13 0.38
CA ILE A 58 -8.61 19.03 1.55
C ILE A 58 -7.93 20.37 1.31
N ASN A 59 -6.75 20.35 0.70
CA ASN A 59 -5.94 21.52 0.41
C ASN A 59 -6.12 22.03 -1.04
N ALA A 60 -7.26 21.75 -1.69
CA ALA A 60 -7.49 22.06 -3.11
C ALA A 60 -7.25 23.54 -3.47
N ASN A 61 -7.55 24.44 -2.54
CA ASN A 61 -7.42 25.90 -2.72
C ASN A 61 -6.05 26.46 -2.32
N THR A 62 -5.06 25.59 -2.05
CA THR A 62 -3.71 26.00 -1.64
C THR A 62 -2.71 25.85 -2.79
N LYS A 63 -1.57 26.56 -2.69
CA LYS A 63 -0.45 26.51 -3.65
C LYS A 63 0.57 25.40 -3.36
N GLN A 64 0.23 24.45 -2.50
CA GLN A 64 1.12 23.34 -2.17
C GLN A 64 1.35 22.44 -3.39
N ASP A 65 2.54 21.87 -3.49
CA ASP A 65 3.00 20.94 -4.52
C ASP A 65 2.47 19.51 -4.34
N PHE A 66 1.55 19.32 -3.40
CA PHE A 66 0.82 18.09 -3.15
C PHE A 66 -0.68 18.34 -2.96
N ARG A 67 -1.44 17.26 -3.00
CA ARG A 67 -2.86 17.21 -2.64
C ARG A 67 -3.09 16.15 -1.58
N ILE A 68 -3.93 16.49 -0.60
CA ILE A 68 -4.33 15.54 0.45
C ILE A 68 -5.74 15.06 0.15
N PHE A 69 -5.87 13.74 0.02
CA PHE A 69 -7.13 13.07 -0.19
C PHE A 69 -7.49 12.24 1.03
N ARG A 70 -8.76 12.30 1.44
CA ARG A 70 -9.34 11.24 2.27
C ARG A 70 -9.60 10.05 1.36
N VAL A 71 -9.07 8.90 1.71
CA VAL A 71 -9.31 7.67 0.95
C VAL A 71 -9.98 6.64 1.84
N TYR A 72 -10.82 5.81 1.25
CA TYR A 72 -11.35 4.63 1.89
C TYR A 72 -10.57 3.42 1.39
N THR A 73 -10.32 2.49 2.30
CA THR A 73 -9.49 1.33 2.03
C THR A 73 -10.27 0.04 2.26
N SER A 74 -9.75 -1.02 1.65
CA SER A 74 -10.28 -2.37 1.82
C SER A 74 -9.20 -3.32 2.33
N GLY A 75 -9.61 -4.29 3.14
CA GLY A 75 -8.82 -5.47 3.45
C GLY A 75 -9.16 -6.59 2.46
N ARG A 76 -8.45 -7.71 2.58
CA ARG A 76 -8.73 -8.91 1.80
C ARG A 76 -9.05 -10.07 2.73
N GLU A 77 -10.24 -10.64 2.57
CA GLU A 77 -10.70 -11.84 3.27
C GLU A 77 -10.94 -12.94 2.23
N GLY A 78 -9.97 -13.84 2.08
CA GLY A 78 -9.95 -14.80 0.98
C GLY A 78 -9.97 -14.13 -0.40
N ASN A 79 -11.05 -14.32 -1.14
CA ASN A 79 -11.26 -13.78 -2.49
C ASN A 79 -12.09 -12.49 -2.52
N GLU A 80 -12.52 -11.99 -1.36
CA GLU A 80 -13.38 -10.83 -1.24
C GLU A 80 -12.64 -9.61 -0.70
N TYR A 81 -13.13 -8.44 -1.07
CA TYR A 81 -12.69 -7.16 -0.51
C TYR A 81 -13.69 -6.71 0.55
N VAL A 82 -13.18 -6.49 1.76
CA VAL A 82 -13.97 -6.02 2.90
C VAL A 82 -13.57 -4.59 3.21
N GLY A 83 -14.53 -3.72 3.54
CA GLY A 83 -14.23 -2.35 3.95
C GLY A 83 -13.34 -2.32 5.18
N GLY A 84 -12.33 -1.45 5.21
CA GLY A 84 -11.34 -1.41 6.29
C GLY A 84 -10.84 -0.01 6.63
N GLY A 85 -11.79 0.91 6.71
CA GLY A 85 -11.56 2.25 7.24
C GLY A 85 -10.98 3.23 6.23
N GLY A 86 -10.77 4.46 6.71
CA GLY A 86 -10.26 5.57 5.91
C GLY A 86 -8.96 6.15 6.46
N ILE A 87 -8.12 6.67 5.57
CA ILE A 87 -6.85 7.29 5.90
C ILE A 87 -6.58 8.48 4.98
N TYR A 88 -5.66 9.36 5.37
CA TYR A 88 -5.16 10.41 4.49
C TYR A 88 -4.04 9.92 3.60
N MET A 89 -4.08 10.34 2.35
CA MET A 89 -2.99 10.17 1.40
C MET A 89 -2.50 11.52 0.92
N LYS A 90 -1.21 11.78 1.10
CA LYS A 90 -0.51 12.93 0.52
C LYS A 90 0.04 12.52 -0.83
N VAL A 91 -0.49 13.10 -1.91
CA VAL A 91 -0.19 12.73 -3.30
C VAL A 91 0.48 13.92 -4.00
N PRO A 92 1.55 13.71 -4.80
CA PRO A 92 2.14 14.78 -5.60
C PRO A 92 1.10 15.50 -6.46
N LEU A 93 1.19 16.83 -6.58
CA LEU A 93 0.26 17.61 -7.40
C LEU A 93 0.27 17.14 -8.87
N SER A 94 1.44 16.77 -9.39
CA SER A 94 1.61 16.20 -10.72
C SER A 94 0.83 14.90 -10.95
N GLU A 95 0.54 14.14 -9.89
CA GLU A 95 -0.13 12.85 -9.96
C GLU A 95 -1.59 12.90 -9.50
N ALA A 96 -2.00 13.97 -8.82
CA ALA A 96 -3.30 14.10 -8.15
C ALA A 96 -4.51 13.82 -9.06
N ALA A 97 -4.54 14.38 -10.28
CA ALA A 97 -5.63 14.14 -11.22
C ALA A 97 -5.69 12.66 -11.67
N SER A 98 -4.53 12.05 -11.93
CA SER A 98 -4.44 10.64 -12.31
C SER A 98 -4.82 9.71 -11.15
N PHE A 99 -4.46 10.09 -9.93
CA PHE A 99 -4.82 9.39 -8.70
C PHE A 99 -6.34 9.32 -8.54
N VAL A 100 -7.03 10.46 -8.59
CA VAL A 100 -8.50 10.49 -8.54
C VAL A 100 -9.10 9.67 -9.68
N LYS A 101 -8.62 9.81 -10.92
CA LYS A 101 -9.14 9.03 -12.05
C LYS A 101 -8.98 7.52 -11.85
N ARG A 102 -7.93 7.06 -11.18
CA ARG A 102 -7.71 5.63 -10.92
C ARG A 102 -8.63 5.09 -9.82
N HIS A 103 -8.89 5.88 -8.79
CA HIS A 103 -9.48 5.38 -7.55
C HIS A 103 -10.91 5.88 -7.26
N ASN A 104 -11.40 6.90 -7.97
CA ASN A 104 -12.78 7.39 -7.93
C ASN A 104 -13.59 6.85 -9.13
N GLN A 105 -13.51 5.54 -9.38
CA GLN A 105 -14.26 4.88 -10.45
C GLN A 105 -15.31 3.96 -9.87
N LYS A 106 -16.54 4.46 -9.75
CA LYS A 106 -17.71 3.69 -9.27
C LYS A 106 -18.05 2.46 -10.14
N THR A 107 -17.44 2.35 -11.33
CA THR A 107 -17.68 1.27 -12.29
C THR A 107 -16.72 0.09 -12.16
N SER A 108 -15.59 0.26 -11.46
CA SER A 108 -14.62 -0.82 -11.22
C SER A 108 -14.83 -1.35 -9.81
N GLN A 109 -15.21 -2.63 -9.68
CA GLN A 109 -15.53 -3.22 -8.37
C GLN A 109 -14.29 -3.56 -7.53
N ALA A 110 -13.10 -3.60 -8.11
CA ALA A 110 -11.89 -4.02 -7.41
C ALA A 110 -11.09 -2.80 -6.91
N PRO A 111 -10.85 -2.69 -5.58
CA PRO A 111 -9.89 -1.75 -5.01
C PRO A 111 -8.50 -1.87 -5.65
N LYS A 112 -7.78 -0.75 -5.75
CA LYS A 112 -6.46 -0.68 -6.39
C LYS A 112 -5.38 -0.36 -5.38
N ASN A 113 -4.23 -1.01 -5.52
CA ASN A 113 -3.09 -0.80 -4.63
C ASN A 113 -2.52 0.61 -4.73
N VAL A 114 -2.15 1.16 -3.58
CA VAL A 114 -1.33 2.36 -3.44
C VAL A 114 -0.31 2.11 -2.34
N SER A 115 0.94 2.46 -2.62
CA SER A 115 2.03 2.36 -1.66
C SER A 115 2.57 3.74 -1.29
N GLY A 116 3.04 3.87 -0.05
CA GLY A 116 3.67 5.08 0.44
C GLY A 116 4.26 4.87 1.84
N ILE A 117 4.85 5.91 2.40
CA ILE A 117 5.45 5.85 3.74
C ILE A 117 4.39 6.20 4.78
N PHE A 118 4.17 5.33 5.75
CA PHE A 118 3.26 5.61 6.87
C PHE A 118 3.90 6.60 7.83
N LYS A 119 3.26 7.74 8.05
CA LYS A 119 3.79 8.84 8.85
C LYS A 119 2.76 9.32 9.87
N LYS A 120 3.26 9.81 11.00
CA LYS A 120 2.48 10.60 11.95
C LYS A 120 2.37 12.03 11.44
N TYR A 121 1.25 12.68 11.73
CA TYR A 121 1.06 14.09 11.46
C TYR A 121 1.69 14.90 12.58
N ASP A 122 2.72 15.69 12.24
CA ASP A 122 3.55 16.40 13.23
C ASP A 122 3.24 17.91 13.27
N GLY A 123 2.28 18.38 12.47
CA GLY A 123 1.96 19.80 12.27
C GLY A 123 0.66 20.26 12.94
N ASP A 124 0.38 21.56 12.85
CA ASP A 124 -0.88 22.15 13.31
C ASP A 124 -2.05 21.69 12.42
N THR A 125 -3.04 21.03 13.04
CA THR A 125 -4.24 20.50 12.39
C THR A 125 -5.33 21.54 12.18
N SER A 126 -5.10 22.81 12.53
CA SER A 126 -6.08 23.91 12.44
C SER A 126 -6.67 24.15 11.04
N GLY A 127 -6.05 23.62 9.97
CA GLY A 127 -6.57 23.64 8.59
C GLY A 127 -7.13 22.31 8.06
N TYR A 128 -7.05 21.22 8.82
CA TYR A 128 -7.53 19.89 8.43
C TYR A 128 -8.75 19.52 9.27
N THR A 129 -9.92 19.36 8.63
CA THR A 129 -11.19 19.06 9.31
C THR A 129 -11.32 17.62 9.82
N SER A 130 -10.21 16.95 10.20
CA SER A 130 -10.30 15.54 10.60
C SER A 130 -9.12 15.00 11.40
N SER A 131 -9.51 14.30 12.45
CA SER A 131 -8.77 13.69 13.54
C SER A 131 -8.08 12.35 13.20
N LEU A 132 -7.29 12.27 12.12
CA LEU A 132 -6.41 11.11 11.94
C LEU A 132 -4.97 11.56 12.07
N ASP A 133 -4.33 11.14 13.16
CA ASP A 133 -2.95 11.44 13.51
C ASP A 133 -1.93 10.83 12.54
N TYR A 134 -2.37 10.07 11.54
CA TYR A 134 -1.53 9.31 10.63
C TYR A 134 -1.98 9.46 9.18
N TYR A 135 -1.00 9.41 8.27
CA TYR A 135 -1.23 9.49 6.83
C TYR A 135 -0.22 8.62 6.08
N ILE A 136 -0.53 8.35 4.82
CA ILE A 136 0.37 7.70 3.87
C ILE A 136 0.95 8.77 2.95
N ASP A 137 2.27 8.90 2.99
CA ASP A 137 3.00 9.81 2.11
C ASP A 137 3.33 9.10 0.79
N CYS A 138 2.62 9.47 -0.26
CA CYS A 138 2.86 9.01 -1.63
C CYS A 138 3.75 9.99 -2.41
N THR A 139 4.17 11.11 -1.79
CA THR A 139 5.27 11.90 -2.32
C THR A 139 6.53 11.09 -2.08
N LYS A 140 7.15 10.62 -3.17
CA LYS A 140 8.31 9.72 -3.14
C LYS A 140 9.35 10.23 -2.11
N PRO A 141 10.08 9.35 -1.41
CA PRO A 141 11.38 9.76 -0.90
C PRO A 141 12.30 10.20 -2.05
#